data_AF-A0A432WXY1-F1
#
_entry.id   AF-A0A432WXY1-F1
#
_cell.length_a   1.000
_cell.length_b   1.000
_cell.length_c   1.000
_cell.angle_alpha   90.00
_cell.angle_beta   90.00
_cell.angle_gamma   90.00
#
_symmetry.space_group_name_H-M   'P 1'
#
loop_
_entity.id
_entity.type
_entity.pdbx_description
1 polymer ?
#
loop_
_entity_poly.entity_id
_entity_poly.type
_entity_poly.pdbx_seq_one_letter_code
_entity_poly.pdbx_strand_id
1 'polypeptide(L)'
;MDTAFRHLHMPSELACEFLAVFARMEYALKATRFAVGNRREVSASWDRFANVANERFYAESSEDLKVAVEYLWNSPPRKQFLSEGGRVRFRDFEIDPDQSQLHQLILMVRTVRNNLFHGGKHIPDGEVEPGRNQSLVHYSLILLRECTQLVDDVRDAYEL
;
A
#
# COMPACT_ATOMS: atom_id res chain seq x y z
N MET A 1 -17.55 -20.71 -6.73
CA MET A 1 -16.92 -19.47 -6.24
C MET A 1 -15.89 -19.88 -5.20
N ASP A 2 -14.61 -19.57 -5.42
CA ASP A 2 -13.52 -19.93 -4.52
C ASP A 2 -13.76 -19.32 -3.13
N THR A 3 -13.63 -20.15 -2.08
CA THR A 3 -13.76 -19.72 -0.69
C THR A 3 -12.77 -18.62 -0.31
N ALA A 4 -11.61 -18.56 -0.97
CA ALA A 4 -10.58 -17.55 -0.71
C ALA A 4 -11.05 -16.12 -1.04
N PHE A 5 -11.91 -15.95 -2.05
CA PHE A 5 -12.43 -14.65 -2.48
C PHE A 5 -13.82 -14.33 -1.94
N ARG A 6 -14.35 -15.18 -1.05
CA ARG A 6 -15.64 -14.90 -0.42
C ARG A 6 -15.58 -13.55 0.28
N HIS A 7 -16.63 -12.75 0.10
CA HIS A 7 -16.74 -11.40 0.67
C HIS A 7 -15.64 -10.42 0.21
N LEU A 8 -14.93 -10.67 -0.89
CA LEU A 8 -13.93 -9.73 -1.42
C LEU A 8 -14.57 -8.37 -1.81
N HIS A 9 -15.84 -8.38 -2.24
CA HIS A 9 -16.59 -7.18 -2.64
C HIS A 9 -15.87 -6.29 -3.68
N MET A 10 -14.99 -6.91 -4.48
CA MET A 10 -14.31 -6.35 -5.65
C MET A 10 -13.88 -7.52 -6.56
N PRO A 11 -13.48 -7.29 -7.82
CA PRO A 11 -12.94 -8.33 -8.70
C PRO A 11 -11.70 -9.01 -8.11
N SER A 12 -11.63 -10.33 -8.17
CA SER A 12 -10.47 -11.12 -7.70
C SER A 12 -9.20 -10.77 -8.46
N GLU A 13 -9.33 -10.42 -9.73
CA GLU A 13 -8.23 -10.11 -10.63
C GLU A 13 -7.52 -8.84 -10.16
N LEU A 14 -8.28 -7.82 -9.74
CA LEU A 14 -7.72 -6.57 -9.18
C LEU A 14 -6.95 -6.84 -7.89
N ALA A 15 -7.49 -7.67 -6.99
CA ALA A 15 -6.83 -8.01 -5.74
C ALA A 15 -5.53 -8.82 -5.99
N CYS A 16 -5.56 -9.76 -6.91
CA CYS A 16 -4.40 -10.55 -7.31
C CYS A 16 -3.33 -9.68 -7.99
N GLU A 17 -3.73 -8.78 -8.88
CA GLU A 17 -2.82 -7.84 -9.56
C GLU A 17 -2.14 -6.92 -8.55
N PHE A 18 -2.91 -6.30 -7.65
CA PHE A 18 -2.37 -5.47 -6.58
C PHE A 18 -1.35 -6.23 -5.72
N LEU A 19 -1.65 -7.46 -5.33
CA LEU A 19 -0.71 -8.29 -4.58
C LEU A 19 0.55 -8.63 -5.36
N ALA A 20 0.42 -9.00 -6.63
CA ALA A 20 1.56 -9.35 -7.47
C ALA A 20 2.50 -8.14 -7.61
N VAL A 21 1.96 -6.96 -7.90
CA VAL A 21 2.72 -5.71 -8.01
C VAL A 21 3.34 -5.32 -6.66
N PHE A 22 2.59 -5.39 -5.56
CA PHE A 22 3.11 -5.11 -4.22
C PHE A 22 4.27 -6.05 -3.86
N ALA A 23 4.11 -7.36 -4.05
CA ALA A 23 5.13 -8.35 -3.74
C ALA A 23 6.37 -8.17 -4.60
N ARG A 24 6.19 -7.85 -5.90
CA ARG A 24 7.29 -7.60 -6.82
C ARG A 24 8.06 -6.32 -6.47
N MET A 25 7.36 -5.26 -6.06
CA MET A 25 7.98 -4.04 -5.54
C MET A 25 8.75 -4.32 -4.25
N GLU A 26 8.19 -5.11 -3.32
CA GLU A 26 8.88 -5.50 -2.09
C GLU A 26 10.16 -6.29 -2.38
N TYR A 27 10.12 -7.20 -3.36
CA TYR A 27 11.31 -7.89 -3.87
C TYR A 27 12.35 -6.91 -4.42
N ALA A 28 11.95 -5.98 -5.30
CA ALA A 28 12.87 -5.00 -5.89
C ALA A 28 13.56 -4.13 -4.81
N LEU A 29 12.83 -3.73 -3.78
CA LEU A 29 13.41 -3.03 -2.63
C LEU A 29 14.41 -3.90 -1.85
N LYS A 30 14.14 -5.20 -1.69
CA LYS A 30 15.04 -6.16 -1.02
C LYS A 30 16.27 -6.51 -1.87
N ALA A 31 16.18 -6.38 -3.18
CA ALA A 31 17.29 -6.66 -4.11
C ALA A 31 18.26 -5.47 -4.28
N THR A 32 17.95 -4.33 -3.69
CA THR A 32 18.69 -3.07 -3.87
C THR A 32 19.18 -2.51 -2.52
N ARG A 33 19.67 -1.26 -2.52
CA ARG A 33 20.10 -0.55 -1.29
C ARG A 33 19.01 -0.36 -0.23
N PHE A 34 17.76 -0.67 -0.57
CA PHE A 34 16.62 -0.56 0.34
C PHE A 34 16.37 -1.85 1.15
N ALA A 35 17.22 -2.87 1.02
CA ALA A 35 17.23 -4.00 1.92
C ALA A 35 17.64 -3.56 3.34
N VAL A 36 16.87 -3.96 4.35
CA VAL A 36 17.22 -3.79 5.76
C VAL A 36 17.04 -5.09 6.52
N GLY A 37 17.86 -5.31 7.53
CA GLY A 37 17.81 -6.55 8.31
C GLY A 37 19.17 -6.94 8.85
N ASN A 38 19.33 -8.23 9.10
CA ASN A 38 20.54 -8.82 9.67
C ASN A 38 20.80 -10.19 9.05
N ARG A 39 21.70 -11.00 9.62
CA ARG A 39 22.04 -12.35 9.11
C ARG A 39 20.88 -13.35 9.16
N ARG A 40 19.77 -13.05 9.82
CA ARG A 40 18.61 -13.94 10.00
C ARG A 40 17.38 -13.52 9.20
N GLU A 41 17.23 -12.23 8.93
CA GLU A 41 16.04 -11.68 8.29
C GLU A 41 16.37 -10.49 7.40
N VAL A 42 15.61 -10.34 6.31
CA VAL A 42 15.68 -9.19 5.39
C VAL A 42 14.27 -8.72 5.10
N SER A 43 14.06 -7.40 5.21
CA SER A 43 12.82 -6.71 4.87
C SER A 43 13.10 -5.54 3.92
N ALA A 44 12.06 -5.10 3.22
CA ALA A 44 12.11 -3.92 2.38
C ALA A 44 11.96 -2.67 3.24
N SER A 45 12.90 -1.74 3.13
CA SER A 45 12.79 -0.43 3.76
C SER A 45 12.05 0.56 2.87
N TRP A 46 10.72 0.48 2.90
CA TRP A 46 9.81 1.44 2.27
C TRP A 46 10.09 2.89 2.66
N ASP A 47 10.49 3.13 3.93
CA ASP A 47 10.73 4.48 4.45
C ASP A 47 11.97 5.12 3.83
N ARG A 48 13.10 4.37 3.76
CA ARG A 48 14.31 4.82 3.05
C ARG A 48 14.03 5.03 1.55
N PHE A 49 13.21 4.18 0.94
CA PHE A 49 12.80 4.37 -0.45
C PHE A 49 12.01 5.66 -0.62
N ALA A 50 11.01 5.91 0.23
CA ALA A 50 10.20 7.13 0.19
C ALA A 50 11.07 8.39 0.29
N ASN A 51 12.07 8.41 1.19
CA ASN A 51 12.96 9.55 1.36
C ASN A 51 13.76 9.89 0.09
N VAL A 52 14.22 8.87 -0.65
CA VAL A 52 14.94 9.06 -1.92
C VAL A 52 13.98 9.41 -3.05
N ALA A 53 12.86 8.70 -3.14
CA ALA A 53 11.91 8.81 -4.25
C ALA A 53 11.09 10.11 -4.20
N ASN A 54 10.93 10.73 -3.03
CA ASN A 54 10.10 11.92 -2.84
C ASN A 54 10.53 13.10 -3.73
N GLU A 55 11.85 13.25 -3.98
CA GLU A 55 12.36 14.31 -4.84
C GLU A 55 11.89 14.17 -6.30
N ARG A 56 11.63 12.93 -6.75
CA ARG A 56 11.25 12.62 -8.14
C ARG A 56 9.75 12.42 -8.32
N PHE A 57 9.01 12.18 -7.23
CA PHE A 57 7.62 11.75 -7.26
C PHE A 57 6.67 12.70 -8.01
N TYR A 58 6.94 14.01 -7.98
CA TYR A 58 6.12 15.02 -8.68
C TYR A 58 6.74 15.57 -9.97
N ALA A 59 7.96 15.16 -10.32
CA ALA A 59 8.67 15.75 -11.46
C ALA A 59 7.95 15.49 -12.79
N GLU A 60 7.23 14.38 -12.91
CA GLU A 60 6.54 13.95 -14.15
C GLU A 60 5.20 13.24 -13.86
N SER A 61 4.43 13.72 -12.87
CA SER A 61 3.19 13.04 -12.43
C SER A 61 2.12 12.99 -13.52
N SER A 62 1.70 11.78 -13.90
CA SER A 62 0.54 11.55 -14.78
C SER A 62 -0.77 12.03 -14.13
N GLU A 63 -1.81 12.26 -14.93
CA GLU A 63 -3.12 12.66 -14.40
C GLU A 63 -3.74 11.56 -13.51
N ASP A 64 -3.60 10.30 -13.91
CA ASP A 64 -4.05 9.15 -13.12
C ASP A 64 -3.36 9.10 -11.76
N LEU A 65 -2.06 9.42 -11.69
CA LEU A 65 -1.33 9.49 -10.42
C LEU A 65 -1.88 10.61 -9.53
N LYS A 66 -2.17 11.79 -10.07
CA LYS A 66 -2.75 12.90 -9.28
C LYS A 66 -4.10 12.51 -8.69
N VAL A 67 -4.97 11.89 -9.48
CA VAL A 67 -6.28 11.40 -9.01
C VAL A 67 -6.09 10.34 -7.92
N ALA A 68 -5.12 9.42 -8.07
CA ALA A 68 -4.81 8.42 -7.06
C ALA A 68 -4.32 9.04 -5.75
N VAL A 69 -3.42 10.02 -5.84
CA VAL A 69 -2.91 10.78 -4.68
C VAL A 69 -4.06 11.50 -3.98
N GLU A 70 -4.89 12.23 -4.73
CA GLU A 70 -6.03 12.97 -4.18
C GLU A 70 -7.01 12.03 -3.46
N TYR A 71 -7.36 10.90 -4.08
CA TYR A 71 -8.27 9.95 -3.47
C TYR A 71 -7.70 9.36 -2.17
N LEU A 72 -6.46 8.87 -2.20
CA LEU A 72 -5.83 8.26 -1.02
C LEU A 72 -5.67 9.26 0.12
N TRP A 73 -5.37 10.52 -0.21
CA TRP A 73 -5.21 11.58 0.78
C TRP A 73 -6.53 12.00 1.44
N ASN A 74 -7.60 12.11 0.64
CA ASN A 74 -8.91 12.54 1.13
C ASN A 74 -9.76 11.39 1.68
N SER A 75 -9.41 10.13 1.36
CA SER A 75 -10.12 8.93 1.81
C SER A 75 -9.12 7.85 2.23
N PRO A 76 -8.30 8.08 3.26
CA PRO A 76 -7.24 7.15 3.64
C PRO A 76 -7.78 5.83 4.20
N PRO A 77 -7.00 4.74 4.12
CA PRO A 77 -7.38 3.44 4.68
C PRO A 77 -7.32 3.48 6.21
N ARG A 78 -8.29 2.89 6.89
CA ARG A 78 -8.25 2.79 8.35
C ARG A 78 -7.18 1.79 8.80
N LYS A 79 -6.48 2.10 9.90
CA LYS A 79 -5.44 1.23 10.47
C LYS A 79 -6.06 0.24 11.45
N GLN A 80 -5.65 -1.03 11.33
CA GLN A 80 -5.97 -2.03 12.34
C GLN A 80 -5.16 -1.78 13.62
N PHE A 81 -5.78 -1.96 14.77
CA PHE A 81 -5.13 -1.98 16.08
C PHE A 81 -5.77 -3.04 16.98
N LEU A 82 -5.03 -3.44 18.02
CA LEU A 82 -5.53 -4.36 19.04
C LEU A 82 -6.12 -3.53 20.19
N SER A 83 -7.42 -3.69 20.46
CA SER A 83 -8.05 -3.04 21.62
C SER A 83 -7.63 -3.71 22.93
N GLU A 84 -7.88 -3.05 24.07
CA GLU A 84 -7.59 -3.58 25.41
C GLU A 84 -8.17 -4.99 25.66
N GLY A 85 -9.28 -5.32 24.99
CA GLY A 85 -9.91 -6.65 25.06
C GLY A 85 -9.32 -7.70 24.10
N GLY A 86 -8.16 -7.45 23.47
CA GLY A 86 -7.52 -8.37 22.54
C GLY A 86 -8.26 -8.56 21.21
N ARG A 87 -9.15 -7.62 20.85
CA ARG A 87 -9.91 -7.67 19.60
C ARG A 87 -9.30 -6.72 18.57
N VAL A 88 -9.22 -7.16 17.32
CA VAL A 88 -8.87 -6.27 16.21
C VAL A 88 -9.98 -5.23 16.04
N ARG A 89 -9.57 -3.97 15.89
CA ARG A 89 -10.42 -2.80 15.66
C ARG A 89 -9.78 -1.91 14.62
N PHE A 90 -10.57 -0.98 14.09
CA PHE A 90 -10.11 0.01 13.11
C PHE A 90 -10.12 1.39 13.75
N ARG A 91 -9.11 2.19 13.42
CA ARG A 91 -9.06 3.62 13.71
C ARG A 91 -8.72 4.39 12.44
N ASP A 92 -9.06 5.66 12.42
CA ASP A 92 -8.74 6.52 11.29
C ASP A 92 -7.23 6.63 11.06
N PHE A 93 -6.86 6.88 9.81
CA PHE A 93 -5.46 7.10 9.48
C PHE A 93 -5.06 8.49 9.93
N GLU A 94 -4.11 8.56 10.85
CA GLU A 94 -3.49 9.81 11.26
C GLU A 94 -2.32 10.13 10.31
N ILE A 95 -2.40 11.30 9.66
CA ILE A 95 -1.32 11.85 8.82
C ILE A 95 -0.30 12.48 9.77
N ASP A 96 0.96 12.03 9.67
CA ASP A 96 2.06 12.66 10.39
C ASP A 96 2.63 13.82 9.55
N PRO A 97 2.52 15.08 10.03
CA PRO A 97 2.94 16.28 9.30
C PRO A 97 4.47 16.39 9.15
N ASP A 98 5.25 15.64 9.94
CA ASP A 98 6.71 15.65 9.89
C ASP A 98 7.26 14.71 8.80
N GLN A 99 6.40 13.95 8.13
CA GLN A 99 6.78 13.06 7.04
C GLN A 99 6.31 13.59 5.68
N SER A 100 7.05 13.22 4.62
CA SER A 100 6.66 13.60 3.27
C SER A 100 5.33 12.96 2.84
N GLN A 101 4.64 13.60 1.89
CA GLN A 101 3.39 13.06 1.34
C GLN A 101 3.59 11.66 0.75
N LEU A 102 4.69 11.41 0.02
CA LEU A 102 5.00 10.08 -0.52
C LEU A 102 5.15 9.03 0.59
N HIS A 103 5.78 9.39 1.70
CA HIS A 103 5.94 8.47 2.85
C HIS A 103 4.56 8.05 3.38
N GLN A 104 3.68 9.01 3.62
CA GLN A 104 2.32 8.76 4.09
C GLN A 104 1.53 7.90 3.10
N LEU A 105 1.60 8.22 1.80
CA LEU A 105 0.95 7.47 0.74
C LEU A 105 1.43 6.00 0.68
N ILE A 106 2.73 5.75 0.82
CA ILE A 106 3.29 4.38 0.89
C ILE A 106 2.80 3.65 2.15
N LEU A 107 2.72 4.34 3.30
CA LEU A 107 2.11 3.77 4.51
C LEU A 107 0.63 3.42 4.32
N MET A 108 -0.12 4.25 3.58
CA MET A 108 -1.51 3.96 3.22
C MET A 108 -1.59 2.70 2.34
N VAL A 109 -0.77 2.57 1.29
CA VAL A 109 -0.72 1.36 0.45
C VAL A 109 -0.43 0.10 1.27
N ARG A 110 0.55 0.16 2.17
CA ARG A 110 0.86 -0.95 3.08
C ARG A 110 -0.32 -1.29 4.00
N THR A 111 -1.07 -0.28 4.43
CA THR A 111 -2.29 -0.45 5.23
C THR A 111 -3.41 -1.10 4.40
N VAL A 112 -3.62 -0.69 3.14
CA VAL A 112 -4.55 -1.35 2.21
C VAL A 112 -4.20 -2.82 2.03
N ARG A 113 -2.91 -3.13 1.81
CA ARG A 113 -2.42 -4.51 1.71
C ARG A 113 -2.73 -5.32 2.98
N ASN A 114 -2.51 -4.74 4.16
CA ASN A 114 -2.82 -5.41 5.42
C ASN A 114 -4.33 -5.65 5.60
N ASN A 115 -5.16 -4.68 5.21
CA ASN A 115 -6.61 -4.75 5.32
C ASN A 115 -7.24 -5.78 4.37
N LEU A 116 -6.67 -5.97 3.17
CA LEU A 116 -7.21 -6.83 2.12
C LEU A 116 -7.40 -8.29 2.58
N PHE A 117 -6.51 -8.81 3.44
CA PHE A 117 -6.52 -10.21 3.91
C PHE A 117 -6.87 -10.39 5.39
N HIS A 118 -6.71 -9.35 6.22
CA HIS A 118 -6.81 -9.49 7.68
C HIS A 118 -8.01 -8.79 8.33
N GLY A 119 -9.12 -8.66 7.61
CA GLY A 119 -10.44 -8.70 8.26
C GLY A 119 -11.10 -7.37 8.62
N GLY A 120 -11.60 -6.64 7.63
CA GLY A 120 -12.75 -5.75 7.85
C GLY A 120 -14.07 -6.51 8.00
N LYS A 121 -14.16 -7.76 7.51
CA LYS A 121 -15.43 -8.39 7.11
C LYS A 121 -16.24 -9.03 8.25
N HIS A 122 -15.61 -9.22 9.42
CA HIS A 122 -16.24 -9.77 10.63
C HIS A 122 -16.11 -8.85 11.84
N ILE A 123 -15.61 -7.62 11.63
CA ILE A 123 -15.41 -6.65 12.70
C ILE A 123 -16.59 -5.66 12.60
N PRO A 124 -17.34 -5.43 13.69
CA PRO A 124 -18.49 -4.51 13.70
C PRO A 124 -18.17 -3.12 13.12
N ASP A 125 -16.90 -2.70 13.27
CA ASP A 125 -16.39 -1.41 12.84
C ASP A 125 -15.60 -1.49 11.51
N GLY A 126 -15.75 -2.57 10.74
CA GLY A 126 -15.11 -2.78 9.43
C GLY A 126 -15.59 -1.81 8.34
N GLU A 127 -15.04 -1.87 7.12
CA GLU A 127 -15.46 -0.97 6.04
C GLU A 127 -16.84 -1.38 5.51
N VAL A 128 -17.81 -0.46 5.65
CA VAL A 128 -19.23 -0.69 5.31
C VAL A 128 -19.61 -0.02 3.97
N GLU A 129 -18.81 0.93 3.50
CA GLU A 129 -19.07 1.72 2.28
C GLU A 129 -18.88 0.85 1.01
N PRO A 130 -19.93 0.67 0.19
CA PRO A 130 -19.82 -0.07 -1.06
C PRO A 130 -18.77 0.55 -1.99
N GLY A 131 -17.91 -0.29 -2.58
CA GLY A 131 -16.90 0.15 -3.55
C GLY A 131 -15.63 0.78 -2.97
N ARG A 132 -15.62 1.20 -1.70
CA ARG A 132 -14.45 1.85 -1.06
C ARG A 132 -13.19 0.97 -1.13
N ASN A 133 -13.30 -0.30 -0.75
CA ASN A 133 -12.17 -1.24 -0.81
C ASN A 133 -11.62 -1.38 -2.24
N GLN A 134 -12.50 -1.41 -3.25
CA GLN A 134 -12.09 -1.51 -4.65
C GLN A 134 -11.32 -0.25 -5.06
N SER A 135 -11.80 0.94 -4.72
CA SER A 135 -11.13 2.21 -5.00
C SER A 135 -9.78 2.30 -4.29
N LEU A 136 -9.71 1.96 -3.00
CA LEU A 136 -8.46 1.93 -2.24
C LEU A 136 -7.40 1.03 -2.90
N VAL A 137 -7.78 -0.17 -3.33
CA VAL A 137 -6.89 -1.11 -4.00
C VAL A 137 -6.47 -0.58 -5.38
N HIS A 138 -7.42 -0.06 -6.16
CA HIS A 138 -7.16 0.50 -7.49
C HIS A 138 -6.17 1.68 -7.45
N TYR A 139 -6.40 2.67 -6.58
CA TYR A 139 -5.51 3.82 -6.48
C TYR A 139 -4.17 3.47 -5.83
N SER A 140 -4.14 2.49 -4.93
CA SER A 140 -2.88 1.94 -4.41
C SER A 140 -2.06 1.25 -5.50
N LEU A 141 -2.70 0.57 -6.45
CA LEU A 141 -2.03 -0.07 -7.58
C LEU A 141 -1.40 0.97 -8.53
N ILE A 142 -2.10 2.06 -8.83
CA ILE A 142 -1.56 3.18 -9.64
C ILE A 142 -0.32 3.76 -8.96
N LEU A 143 -0.43 4.10 -7.67
CA LEU A 143 0.67 4.66 -6.88
C LEU A 143 1.87 3.70 -6.81
N LEU A 144 1.65 2.39 -6.63
CA LEU A 144 2.72 1.40 -6.61
C LEU A 144 3.47 1.32 -7.94
N ARG A 145 2.74 1.34 -9.06
CA ARG A 145 3.33 1.33 -10.41
C ARG A 145 4.22 2.54 -10.64
N GLU A 146 3.77 3.71 -10.21
CA GLU A 146 4.61 4.90 -10.25
C GLU A 146 5.89 4.68 -9.43
N CYS A 147 5.75 4.19 -8.19
CA CYS A 147 6.90 3.94 -7.31
C CYS A 147 7.95 3.01 -7.93
N THR A 148 7.57 2.06 -8.79
CA THR A 148 8.55 1.17 -9.45
C THR A 148 9.46 1.92 -10.43
N GLN A 149 9.11 3.13 -10.86
CA GLN A 149 9.82 3.88 -11.89
C GLN A 149 10.72 4.99 -11.33
N LEU A 150 10.55 5.37 -10.06
CA LEU A 150 11.16 6.57 -9.48
C LEU A 150 12.67 6.45 -9.24
N VAL A 151 13.17 5.25 -8.95
CA VAL A 151 14.57 5.02 -8.61
C VAL A 151 15.14 3.93 -9.51
N ASP A 152 16.25 4.25 -10.19
CA ASP A 152 16.77 3.44 -11.31
C ASP A 152 17.13 2.00 -10.89
N ASP A 153 17.84 1.81 -9.77
CA ASP A 153 18.20 0.47 -9.28
C ASP A 153 16.97 -0.37 -8.87
N VAL A 154 15.92 0.27 -8.36
CA VAL A 154 14.65 -0.37 -8.02
C VAL A 154 13.87 -0.75 -9.28
N ARG A 155 13.82 0.13 -10.28
CA ARG A 155 13.20 -0.16 -11.57
C ARG A 155 13.86 -1.36 -12.24
N ASP A 156 15.18 -1.35 -12.32
CA ASP A 156 15.95 -2.44 -12.91
C ASP A 156 15.67 -3.76 -12.18
N ALA A 157 15.68 -3.76 -10.84
CA ALA A 157 15.36 -4.95 -10.04
C ALA A 157 13.90 -5.42 -10.19
N TYR A 158 12.96 -4.52 -10.45
CA TYR A 158 11.55 -4.85 -10.68
C TYR A 158 11.34 -5.55 -12.04
N GLU A 159 12.17 -5.26 -13.05
CA GLU A 159 12.04 -5.75 -14.42
C GLU A 159 12.76 -7.09 -14.69
N LEU A 160 13.67 -7.51 -13.80
CA LEU A 160 14.45 -8.78 -13.88
C LEU A 160 13.64 -10.06 -13.69
#